data_AF-F0Y3E3-F1
#
_entry.id   AF-F0Y3E3-F1
#
_cell.length_a   1.000
_cell.length_b   1.000
_cell.length_c   1.000
_cell.angle_alpha   90.00
_cell.angle_beta   90.00
_cell.angle_gamma   90.00
#
_symmetry.space_group_name_H-M   'P 1'
#
loop_
_entity.id
_entity.type
_entity.pdbx_description
1 polymer ?
#
loop_
_entity_poly.entity_id
_entity_poly.type
_entity_poly.pdbx_seq_one_letter_code
_entity_poly.pdbx_strand_id
1 'polypeptide(L)'
;NPSPYDVAQGGLGDCYLLSALCVLAERPGRVHRLFRTTEVNAAGIYGARLYLHGEKRLVLVDDALPARDGRPLFAASRTDGELWVSLYEKAFAKVYGSYAAIEAG
;
A
#
# COMPACT_ATOMS: atom_id res chain seq x y z
N ASN A 1 11.76 4.10 7.73
CA ASN A 1 12.45 3.39 6.60
C ASN A 1 11.75 2.06 6.54
N PRO A 2 11.12 1.69 5.42
CA PRO A 2 10.14 0.61 5.43
C PRO A 2 10.72 -0.71 5.94
N SER A 3 9.98 -1.36 6.83
CA SER A 3 10.34 -2.58 7.53
C SER A 3 9.17 -3.57 7.49
N PRO A 4 9.45 -4.89 7.54
CA PRO A 4 8.41 -5.92 7.57
C PRO A 4 7.51 -5.80 8.81
N TYR A 5 8.05 -5.28 9.93
CA TYR A 5 7.30 -5.07 11.17
C TYR A 5 6.32 -3.89 11.09
N ASP A 6 6.43 -3.07 10.05
CA ASP A 6 5.51 -1.94 9.84
C ASP A 6 4.14 -2.41 9.33
N VAL A 7 4.05 -3.54 8.63
CA VAL A 7 2.80 -3.96 7.97
C VAL A 7 1.78 -4.47 8.99
N ALA A 8 0.71 -3.70 9.22
CA ALA A 8 -0.44 -4.11 10.02
C ALA A 8 -1.66 -4.33 9.13
N GLN A 9 -2.31 -5.50 9.28
CA GLN A 9 -3.58 -5.79 8.65
C GLN A 9 -4.71 -5.02 9.33
N GLY A 10 -5.60 -4.44 8.52
CA GLY A 10 -6.83 -3.79 8.98
C GLY A 10 -8.04 -4.71 8.93
N GLY A 11 -9.22 -4.13 8.68
CA GLY A 11 -10.49 -4.86 8.66
C GLY A 11 -10.78 -5.70 7.41
N LEU A 12 -9.82 -5.86 6.49
CA LEU A 12 -9.99 -6.55 5.21
C LEU A 12 -9.27 -7.90 5.20
N GLY A 13 -9.87 -8.92 4.57
CA GLY A 13 -9.30 -10.25 4.40
C GLY A 13 -8.27 -10.37 3.27
N ASP A 14 -7.28 -9.48 3.19
CA ASP A 14 -6.28 -9.41 2.09
C ASP A 14 -4.86 -9.83 2.55
N CYS A 15 -4.76 -10.69 3.57
CA CYS A 15 -3.49 -11.11 4.18
C CYS A 15 -2.47 -11.70 3.20
N TYR A 16 -2.90 -12.25 2.06
CA TYR A 16 -2.02 -12.73 0.99
C TYR A 16 -1.18 -11.58 0.41
N LEU A 17 -1.78 -10.41 0.21
CA LEU A 17 -1.11 -9.20 -0.28
C LEU A 17 -0.14 -8.68 0.78
N LEU A 18 -0.60 -8.56 2.03
CA LEU A 18 0.21 -8.03 3.12
C LEU A 18 1.41 -8.90 3.44
N SER A 19 1.25 -10.23 3.38
CA SER A 19 2.36 -11.18 3.52
C SER A 19 3.42 -10.96 2.44
N ALA A 20 3.01 -10.70 1.19
CA ALA A 20 3.94 -10.38 0.11
C ALA A 20 4.67 -9.04 0.35
N LEU A 21 3.98 -8.04 0.90
CA LEU A 21 4.60 -6.75 1.28
C LEU A 21 5.65 -6.92 2.39
N CYS A 22 5.37 -7.74 3.41
CA CYS A 22 6.36 -8.08 4.45
C CYS A 22 7.63 -8.67 3.82
N VAL A 23 7.48 -9.67 2.94
CA VAL A 23 8.61 -10.31 2.24
C VAL A 23 9.41 -9.32 1.39
N LEU A 24 8.76 -8.32 0.80
CA LEU A 24 9.46 -7.26 0.06
C LEU A 24 10.23 -6.33 1.01
N ALA A 25 9.66 -6.00 2.17
CA ALA A 25 10.27 -5.12 3.15
C ALA A 25 11.50 -5.72 3.86
N GLU A 26 11.65 -7.05 3.89
CA GLU A 26 12.86 -7.74 4.36
C GLU A 26 14.15 -7.32 3.63
N ARG A 27 14.04 -6.81 2.40
CA ARG A 27 15.21 -6.33 1.65
C ARG A 27 15.19 -4.80 1.52
N PRO A 28 16.15 -4.10 2.15
CA PRO A 28 16.26 -2.65 2.06
C PRO A 28 16.22 -2.16 0.61
N GLY A 29 15.45 -1.10 0.35
CA GLY A 29 15.34 -0.50 -0.97
C GLY A 29 14.32 -1.13 -1.92
N ARG A 30 13.76 -2.32 -1.61
CA ARG A 30 12.69 -2.90 -2.46
C ARG A 30 11.39 -2.13 -2.36
N VAL A 31 10.98 -1.73 -1.16
CA VAL A 31 9.76 -0.93 -0.96
C VAL A 31 9.88 0.43 -1.67
N HIS A 32 11.04 1.07 -1.62
CA HIS A 32 11.29 2.32 -2.36
C HIS A 32 11.10 2.15 -3.87
N ARG A 33 11.42 0.98 -4.45
CA ARG A 33 11.19 0.69 -5.86
C ARG A 33 9.71 0.47 -6.21
N LEU A 34 8.87 0.17 -5.23
CA LEU A 34 7.42 0.11 -5.41
C LEU A 34 6.83 1.48 -5.69
N PHE A 35 7.51 2.58 -5.32
CA PHE A 35 6.97 3.92 -5.48
C PHE A 35 7.80 4.79 -6.43
N ARG A 36 7.11 5.55 -7.28
CA ARG A 36 7.71 6.67 -8.02
C ARG A 36 7.84 7.90 -7.12
N THR A 37 6.86 8.11 -6.25
CA THR A 37 6.82 9.22 -5.30
C THR A 37 7.15 8.68 -3.91
N THR A 38 8.30 9.06 -3.36
CA THR A 38 8.79 8.58 -2.06
C THR A 38 8.62 9.59 -0.93
N GLU A 39 8.15 10.80 -1.26
CA GLU A 39 7.98 11.90 -0.32
C GLU A 39 6.54 12.41 -0.32
N VAL A 40 6.08 12.83 0.86
CA VAL A 40 4.80 13.52 1.02
C VAL A 40 4.87 14.85 0.27
N ASN A 41 3.82 15.18 -0.46
CA ASN A 41 3.79 16.37 -1.29
C ASN A 41 2.43 17.06 -1.19
N ALA A 42 2.41 18.37 -1.46
CA ALA A 42 1.22 19.19 -1.33
C ALA A 42 0.06 18.80 -2.27
N ALA A 43 0.34 18.07 -3.35
CA ALA A 43 -0.71 17.56 -4.22
C ALA A 43 -1.39 16.30 -3.67
N GLY A 44 -0.80 15.63 -2.68
CA GLY A 44 -1.33 14.40 -2.10
C GLY A 44 -1.39 13.23 -3.07
N ILE A 45 -0.61 13.23 -4.16
CA ILE A 45 -0.65 12.21 -5.21
C ILE A 45 0.63 11.37 -5.20
N TYR A 46 0.47 10.05 -5.28
CA TYR A 46 1.53 9.07 -5.19
C TYR A 46 1.42 8.05 -6.34
N GLY A 47 2.55 7.74 -6.98
CA GLY A 47 2.60 6.71 -8.00
C GLY A 47 3.15 5.39 -7.46
N ALA A 48 2.32 4.37 -7.35
CA ALA A 48 2.72 3.00 -7.00
C ALA A 48 2.96 2.17 -8.26
N ARG A 49 3.97 1.30 -8.24
CA ARG A 49 4.35 0.41 -9.34
C ARG A 49 3.86 -1.00 -9.02
N LEU A 50 2.89 -1.46 -9.79
CA LEU A 50 2.37 -2.82 -9.71
C LEU A 50 2.82 -3.63 -10.93
N TYR A 51 2.98 -4.93 -10.76
CA TYR A 51 3.20 -5.86 -11.87
C TYR A 51 1.88 -6.55 -12.20
N LEU A 52 1.29 -6.20 -13.34
CA LEU A 52 0.00 -6.70 -13.79
C LEU A 52 0.21 -7.43 -15.12
N HIS A 53 -0.14 -8.72 -15.17
CA HIS A 53 0.01 -9.54 -16.38
C HIS A 53 1.45 -9.54 -16.93
N GLY A 54 2.45 -9.55 -16.04
CA GLY A 54 3.87 -9.50 -16.40
C GLY A 54 4.41 -8.11 -16.73
N GLU A 55 3.56 -7.10 -16.84
CA GLU A 55 3.98 -5.72 -17.16
C GLU A 55 3.94 -4.81 -15.94
N LYS A 56 4.95 -3.94 -15.83
CA LYS A 56 5.00 -2.91 -14.80
C LYS A 56 4.05 -1.77 -15.17
N ARG A 57 3.12 -1.44 -14.28
CA ARG A 57 2.14 -0.37 -14.41
C ARG A 57 2.29 0.64 -13.28
N LEU A 58 2.24 1.93 -13.61
CA LEU A 58 2.22 3.01 -12.62
C LEU A 58 0.76 3.36 -12.30
N VAL A 59 0.34 3.10 -11.07
CA VAL A 59 -0.99 3.38 -10.56
C VAL A 59 -0.91 4.64 -9.69
N LEU A 60 -1.64 5.68 -10.09
CA LEU A 60 -1.74 6.91 -9.30
C LEU A 60 -2.86 6.79 -8.26
N VAL A 61 -2.53 7.12 -7.02
CA VAL A 61 -3.47 7.19 -5.90
C VAL A 61 -3.25 8.48 -5.13
N ASP A 62 -4.33 9.04 -4.60
CA ASP A 62 -4.26 10.12 -3.62
C ASP A 62 -4.16 9.57 -2.18
N ASP A 63 -3.89 10.44 -1.20
CA ASP A 63 -3.83 10.12 0.23
C ASP A 63 -5.18 10.16 0.97
N ALA A 64 -6.32 10.25 0.27
CA ALA A 64 -7.63 10.09 0.89
C ALA A 64 -7.88 8.60 1.21
N LEU A 65 -7.52 8.18 2.42
CA LEU A 65 -7.65 6.79 2.88
C LEU A 65 -8.95 6.59 3.67
N PRO A 66 -9.62 5.43 3.53
CA PRO A 66 -10.72 5.06 4.41
C PRO A 66 -10.22 5.03 5.87
N ALA A 67 -10.85 5.82 6.73
CA ALA A 67 -10.40 6.00 8.12
C ALA A 67 -11.57 6.11 9.09
N ARG A 68 -11.32 5.70 10.34
CA ARG A 68 -12.23 5.86 11.47
C ARG A 68 -11.42 6.30 12.68
N ASP A 69 -11.92 7.31 13.39
CA ASP A 69 -11.25 7.88 14.57
C ASP A 69 -9.80 8.32 14.31
N GLY A 70 -9.56 8.86 13.10
CA GLY A 70 -8.24 9.33 12.68
C GLY A 70 -7.24 8.23 12.31
N ARG A 71 -7.68 6.97 12.21
CA ARG A 71 -6.83 5.82 11.85
C ARG A 71 -7.33 5.14 10.59
N PRO A 72 -6.45 4.63 9.71
CA PRO A 72 -6.86 3.85 8.55
C PRO A 72 -7.70 2.62 8.95
N LEU A 73 -8.75 2.34 8.18
CA LEU A 73 -9.63 1.18 8.39
C LEU A 73 -9.02 -0.14 7.89
N PHE A 74 -8.20 -0.06 6.83
CA PHE A 74 -7.57 -1.20 6.18
C PHE A 74 -6.08 -1.25 6.52
N ALA A 75 -5.23 -1.83 5.67
CA ALA A 75 -3.82 -2.00 6.00
C ALA A 75 -3.10 -0.67 6.24
N ALA A 76 -2.23 -0.65 7.25
CA ALA A 76 -1.51 0.55 7.68
C ALA A 76 -0.10 0.22 8.15
N SER A 77 0.77 1.24 8.18
CA SER A 77 2.03 1.13 8.89
C SER A 77 1.79 1.20 10.40
N ARG A 78 2.53 0.42 11.19
CA ARG A 78 2.65 0.58 12.65
C ARG A 78 3.50 1.79 13.02
N THR A 79 4.29 2.30 12.09
CA THR A 79 5.15 3.47 12.28
C THR A 79 4.39 4.72 11.86
N ASP A 80 4.26 5.67 12.80
CA ASP A 80 3.60 6.95 12.53
C ASP A 80 4.31 7.72 11.40
N GLY A 81 3.51 8.34 10.53
CA GLY A 81 4.01 9.08 9.37
C GLY A 81 4.39 8.23 8.16
N GLU A 82 4.23 6.90 8.22
CA GLU A 82 4.46 6.03 7.07
C GLU A 82 3.15 5.63 6.37
N LEU A 83 2.97 6.08 5.13
CA LEU A 83 1.75 5.82 4.34
C LEU A 83 1.89 4.65 3.35
N TRP A 84 3.08 4.08 3.20
CA TRP A 84 3.39 3.18 2.09
C TRP A 84 2.50 1.93 2.04
N VAL A 85 2.16 1.35 3.20
CA VAL A 85 1.28 0.17 3.28
C VAL A 85 -0.11 0.51 2.74
N SER A 86 -0.74 1.54 3.29
CA SER A 86 -2.09 1.97 2.91
C SER A 86 -2.16 2.45 1.46
N LEU A 87 -1.14 3.18 0.98
CA LEU A 87 -1.09 3.64 -0.41
C LEU A 87 -0.93 2.47 -1.38
N TYR A 88 -0.14 1.43 -1.03
CA TYR A 88 0.05 0.28 -1.90
C TYR A 88 -1.21 -0.60 -1.96
N GLU A 89 -1.84 -0.86 -0.81
CA GLU A 89 -3.13 -1.55 -0.73
C GLU A 89 -4.21 -0.81 -1.54
N LYS A 90 -4.30 0.52 -1.39
CA LYS A 90 -5.21 1.36 -2.20
C LYS A 90 -4.94 1.25 -3.70
N ALA A 91 -3.68 1.25 -4.11
CA ALA A 91 -3.32 1.10 -5.52
C ALA A 91 -3.71 -0.29 -6.05
N PHE A 92 -3.57 -1.33 -5.24
CA PHE A 92 -4.01 -2.67 -5.56
C PHE A 92 -5.55 -2.73 -5.69
N ALA A 93 -6.28 -2.28 -4.68
CA ALA A 93 -7.73 -2.15 -4.70
C ALA A 93 -8.25 -1.37 -5.92
N LYS A 94 -7.58 -0.28 -6.31
CA LYS A 94 -7.94 0.51 -7.49
C LYS A 94 -7.84 -0.28 -8.79
N VAL A 95 -6.83 -1.14 -8.94
CA VAL A 95 -6.66 -1.97 -10.14
C VAL A 95 -7.74 -3.05 -10.23
N TYR A 96 -8.13 -3.62 -9.10
CA TYR A 96 -9.13 -4.70 -9.03
C TYR A 96 -10.56 -4.20 -8.81
N GLY A 97 -10.76 -2.88 -8.75
CA GLY A 97 -12.06 -2.21 -8.79
C GLY A 97 -12.57 -1.69 -7.45
N SER A 98 -12.21 -2.30 -6.32
CA SER A 98 -12.54 -1.81 -4.97
C SER A 98 -11.73 -2.53 -3.89
N TYR A 99 -11.78 -2.05 -2.64
CA TYR A 99 -11.25 -2.79 -1.48
C TYR A 99 -11.96 -4.13 -1.29
N ALA A 100 -13.29 -4.19 -1.46
CA ALA A 100 -14.03 -5.45 -1.35
C ALA A 100 -13.60 -6.47 -2.41
N ALA A 101 -13.14 -6.01 -3.59
CA ALA A 101 -12.73 -6.88 -4.68
C ALA A 101 -11.35 -7.54 -4.48
N ILE A 102 -10.57 -7.11 -3.49
CA ILE A 102 -9.27 -7.71 -3.17
C ILE A 102 -9.32 -8.60 -1.93
N GLU A 103 -10.50 -8.75 -1.33
CA GLU A 103 -10.73 -9.69 -0.23
C GLU A 103 -10.63 -11.14 -0.73
N ALA A 104 -9.99 -12.00 0.05
CA ALA A 104 -9.83 -13.44 -0.19
C ALA A 104 -9.03 -13.88 -1.44
N GLY A 105 -8.57 -12.96 -2.30
CA GLY A 105 -7.61 -13.23 -3.38
C GLY A 105 -8.23 -13.30 -4.77
#